data_AF-A0A502CM95-F1
#
_entry.id   AF-A0A502CM95-F1
#
_cell.length_a   1.000
_cell.length_b   1.000
_cell.length_c   1.000
_cell.angle_alpha   90.00
_cell.angle_beta   90.00
_cell.angle_gamma   90.00
#
_symmetry.space_group_name_H-M   'P 1'
#
loop_
_entity.id
_entity.type
_entity.pdbx_description
1 polymer ?
#
loop_
_entity_poly.entity_id
_entity_poly.type
_entity_poly.pdbx_seq_one_letter_code
_entity_poly.pdbx_strand_id
1 'polypeptide(L)' 'MTLANMRENGTRFVDLWCQCGRHVTINVDHLSGKEKVPAVRERYRCIECGQRPRSSVPSWSRADRKVSGL' A
#
# COMPACT_ATOMS: atom_id res chain seq x y z
N MET A 1 -3.35 -3.57 11.10
CA MET A 1 -2.07 -2.90 10.78
C MET A 1 -2.32 -1.48 10.28
N THR A 2 -1.61 -0.50 10.84
CA THR A 2 -1.59 0.91 10.37
C THR A 2 -0.40 1.14 9.43
N LEU A 3 -0.38 2.29 8.74
CA LEU A 3 0.75 2.69 7.91
C LEU A 3 2.03 2.89 8.72
N ALA A 4 1.95 3.43 9.94
CA ALA A 4 3.11 3.54 10.83
C ALA A 4 3.70 2.16 11.16
N ASN A 5 2.86 1.22 11.62
CA ASN A 5 3.28 -0.13 11.93
C ASN A 5 3.85 -0.86 10.69
N MET A 6 3.26 -0.66 9.52
CA MET A 6 3.77 -1.21 8.26
C MET A 6 5.19 -0.70 7.91
N ARG A 7 5.42 0.62 8.06
CA ARG A 7 6.73 1.26 7.80
C ARG A 7 7.81 0.79 8.77
N GLU A 8 7.47 0.65 10.05
CA GLU A 8 8.37 0.07 11.07
C GLU A 8 8.82 -1.36 10.69
N ASN A 9 7.91 -2.12 10.07
CA ASN A 9 8.15 -3.47 9.53
C ASN A 9 8.85 -3.50 8.16
N GLY A 10 9.28 -2.35 7.63
CA GLY A 10 10.23 -2.30 6.51
C GLY A 10 9.62 -2.15 5.12
N THR A 11 8.35 -1.74 4.99
CA THR A 11 7.84 -1.30 3.69
C THR A 11 7.12 0.04 3.76
N ARG A 12 7.36 0.87 2.76
CA ARG A 12 6.67 2.14 2.52
C ARG A 12 5.64 2.05 1.39
N PHE A 13 5.40 0.85 0.87
CA PHE A 13 4.57 0.59 -0.30
C PHE A 13 3.32 -0.24 0.03
N VAL A 14 2.24 0.04 -0.69
CA VAL A 14 0.96 -0.69 -0.61
C VAL A 14 0.59 -1.22 -1.99
N ASP A 15 0.18 -2.48 -2.05
CA ASP A 15 -0.39 -3.11 -3.23
C ASP A 15 -1.91 -2.93 -3.24
N LEU A 16 -2.41 -2.30 -4.30
CA LEU A 16 -3.83 -2.13 -4.58
C LEU A 16 -4.26 -3.13 -5.65
N TRP A 17 -5.26 -3.96 -5.32
CA TRP A 17 -5.86 -4.89 -6.26
C TRP A 17 -7.24 -4.41 -6.65
N CYS A 18 -7.48 -4.25 -7.95
CA CYS A 18 -8.80 -3.90 -8.47
C CYS A 18 -9.69 -5.14 -8.61
N GLN A 19 -10.99 -4.88 -8.74
CA GLN A 19 -11.98 -5.90 -9.09
C GLN A 19 -11.80 -6.42 -10.52
N CYS A 20 -11.33 -5.60 -11.46
CA CYS A 20 -11.09 -6.01 -12.85
C CYS A 20 -9.77 -6.77 -13.07
N GLY A 21 -9.13 -7.25 -12.00
CA GLY A 21 -7.90 -8.04 -12.06
C GLY A 21 -6.59 -7.24 -12.14
N ARG A 22 -6.64 -5.92 -12.35
CA ARG A 22 -5.43 -5.08 -12.33
C ARG A 22 -4.88 -4.83 -10.94
N HIS A 23 -3.57 -4.60 -10.89
CA HIS A 23 -2.81 -4.35 -9.67
C HIS A 23 -1.84 -3.18 -9.88
N VAL A 24 -1.63 -2.40 -8.82
CA VAL A 24 -0.60 -1.35 -8.77
C VAL A 24 0.02 -1.30 -7.38
N THR A 25 1.31 -0.99 -7.32
CA THR A 25 2.04 -0.73 -6.08
C THR A 25 2.30 0.76 -5.95
N ILE A 26 1.95 1.35 -4.80
CA ILE A 26 2.08 2.79 -4.54
C ILE A 26 2.90 3.06 -3.29
N ASN A 27 3.75 4.10 -3.32
CA ASN A 27 4.37 4.62 -2.10
C ASN A 27 3.31 5.44 -1.33
N VAL A 28 3.24 5.25 -0.02
CA VAL A 28 2.25 5.89 0.85
C VAL A 28 2.87 6.81 1.90
N ASP A 29 4.11 7.26 1.76
CA ASP A 29 4.81 8.11 2.75
C ASP A 29 4.09 9.44 3.03
N HIS A 30 3.40 9.97 2.03
CA HIS A 30 2.58 11.19 2.14
C HIS A 30 1.31 11.01 3.00
N LEU A 31 0.92 9.77 3.31
CA LEU A 31 -0.28 9.48 4.11
C LEU A 31 0.03 9.43 5.62
N SER A 32 -0.98 9.74 6.44
CA SER A 32 -0.86 9.69 7.90
C SER A 32 -0.51 8.29 8.39
N GLY A 33 0.48 8.19 9.29
CA GLY A 33 0.84 6.92 9.92
C GLY A 33 -0.30 6.24 10.70
N LYS A 34 -1.31 7.01 11.13
CA LYS A 34 -2.49 6.48 11.84
C LYS A 34 -3.49 5.78 10.90
N GLU A 35 -3.39 5.98 9.59
CA GLU A 35 -4.27 5.35 8.63
C GLU A 35 -4.10 3.83 8.63
N LYS A 36 -5.21 3.08 8.53
CA LYS A 36 -5.19 1.62 8.41
C LYS A 36 -4.86 1.23 6.97
N VAL A 37 -3.98 0.25 6.77
CA VAL A 37 -3.61 -0.22 5.41
C VAL A 37 -4.83 -0.57 4.55
N PRO A 38 -5.88 -1.26 5.06
CA PRO A 38 -7.09 -1.53 4.28
C PRO A 38 -7.92 -0.31 3.88
N ALA A 39 -7.77 0.83 4.58
CA ALA A 39 -8.49 2.06 4.27
C ALA A 39 -7.84 2.83 3.10
N VAL A 40 -6.57 2.55 2.79
CA VAL A 40 -5.86 3.18 1.66
C VAL A 40 -6.63 3.02 0.34
N ARG A 41 -7.28 1.87 0.12
CA ARG A 41 -8.09 1.62 -1.09
C ARG A 41 -9.19 2.67 -1.32
N GLU A 42 -9.69 3.32 -0.27
CA GLU A 42 -10.80 4.27 -0.37
C GLU A 42 -10.40 5.59 -1.06
N ARG A 43 -9.08 5.89 -1.06
CA ARG A 43 -8.49 7.08 -1.69
C ARG A 43 -8.32 6.95 -3.20
N TYR A 44 -8.42 5.74 -3.75
CA TYR A 44 -8.08 5.46 -5.15
C TYR A 44 -9.27 4.91 -5.93
N ARG A 45 -9.26 5.20 -7.24
CA ARG A 45 -10.14 4.59 -8.24
C ARG A 45 -9.32 4.05 -9.39
N CYS A 46 -9.77 2.92 -9.92
CA CYS A 46 -9.12 2.30 -11.06
C CYS A 46 -9.45 3.06 -12.34
N ILE A 47 -8.43 3.47 -13.11
CA ILE A 47 -8.65 4.29 -14.31
C ILE A 47 -9.43 3.58 -15.42
N GLU A 48 -9.20 2.28 -15.67
CA GLU A 48 -9.92 1.63 -16.78
C GLU A 48 -11.30 1.06 -16.40
N CYS A 49 -11.67 0.96 -15.12
CA CYS A 49 -13.01 0.46 -14.76
C CYS A 49 -13.79 1.35 -13.77
N GLY A 50 -13.20 2.44 -13.28
CA GLY A 50 -13.82 3.41 -12.36
C GLY A 50 -14.08 2.92 -10.94
N GLN A 51 -13.97 1.60 -10.70
CA GLN A 51 -14.24 0.98 -9.40
C GLN A 51 -13.12 1.25 -8.39
N ARG A 52 -13.49 1.24 -7.11
CA ARG A 52 -12.51 1.24 -6.02
C ARG A 52 -11.78 -0.11 -5.96
N PRO A 53 -10.49 -0.13 -5.59
CA PRO A 53 -9.78 -1.37 -5.36
C PRO A 53 -10.50 -2.26 -4.33
N ARG A 54 -10.50 -3.58 -4.57
CA ARG A 54 -11.10 -4.56 -3.65
C ARG A 54 -10.25 -4.75 -2.40
N SER A 55 -8.94 -4.59 -2.50
CA SER A 55 -8.03 -4.71 -1.37
C SER A 55 -6.85 -3.77 -1.48
N SER A 56 -6.32 -3.39 -0.31
CA SER A 56 -5.04 -2.73 -0.15
C SER A 56 -4.26 -3.49 0.94
N VAL A 57 -3.06 -3.94 0.60
CA VAL A 57 -2.20 -4.74 1.49
C VAL A 57 -0.77 -4.18 1.47
N PRO A 58 0.02 -4.36 2.54
CA PRO A 58 1.43 -3.97 2.48
C PRO A 58 2.16 -4.68 1.35
N SER A 59 3.04 -3.96 0.65
CA SER A 59 3.89 -4.56 -0.38
C SER A 59 5.20 -5.03 0.24
N TRP A 60 5.23 -6.28 0.69
CA TRP A 60 6.45 -6.90 1.27
C TRP A 60 7.47 -7.29 0.21
N SER A 61 7.03 -7.53 -1.04
CA SER A 61 7.93 -7.80 -2.17
C SER A 61 8.76 -6.58 -2.56
N ARG A 62 8.27 -5.37 -2.25
CA ARG A 62 9.00 -4.10 -2.35
C ARG A 62 9.38 -3.54 -0.98
N ALA A 63 9.57 -4.41 0.01
CA ALA A 63 10.16 -3.97 1.27
C ALA A 63 11.47 -3.23 0.96
N ASP A 64 11.62 -2.03 1.52
CA ASP A 64 12.88 -1.32 1.50
C ASP A 64 13.85 -2.24 2.22
N ARG A 65 14.77 -2.87 1.46
CA ARG A 65 15.77 -3.77 2.03
C ARG A 65 16.51 -2.93 3.07
N LYS A 66 16.23 -3.14 4.37
CA LYS A 66 17.03 -2.54 5.44
C LYS A 66 18.45 -3.01 5.13
N VAL A 67 19.32 -2.11 4.68
CA VAL A 67 20.74 -2.38 4.64
C VAL A 67 21.16 -2.46 6.10
N SER A 68 21.06 -3.67 6.66
CA SER A 68 21.72 -3.99 7.91
C SER A 68 23.22 -4.01 7.62
N GLY A 69 23.93 -3.00 8.09
CA GLY A 69 25.39 -3.00 8.15
C GLY A 69 26.06 -1.91 7.33
N LEU A 70 26.39 -0.80 7.99
CA LEU A 70 27.73 -0.24 8.01
C LEU A 70 27.92 0.58 9.29
#